data_AF-A2EH14-F1
#
_entry.id   AF-A2EH14-F1
#
_cell.length_a   1.000
_cell.length_b   1.000
_cell.length_c   1.000
_cell.angle_alpha   90.00
_cell.angle_beta   90.00
_cell.angle_gamma   90.00
#
_symmetry.space_group_name_H-M   'P 1'
#
loop_
_entity.id
_entity.type
_entity.pdbx_description
1 polymer ?
#
loop_
_entity_poly.entity_id
_entity_poly.type
_entity_poly.pdbx_seq_one_letter_code
_entity_poly.pdbx_strand_id
1 'polypeptide(L)'
;MAEKETTIIKKSDMKKILQDNQEIGRLSKGIDQVMATVVEQFTKDLIEASLNDDKTSIDMEKLIYVISENKKYDFLETMIPKFKELSAPKRKE
;
A
#
# COMPACT_ATOMS: atom_id res chain seq x y z
N MET A 1 -7.32 21.64 -20.43
CA MET A 1 -7.90 21.60 -19.07
C MET A 1 -7.02 20.67 -18.27
N ALA A 2 -6.32 21.17 -17.23
CA ALA A 2 -5.49 20.30 -16.41
C ALA A 2 -6.40 19.54 -15.45
N GLU A 3 -6.56 18.24 -15.65
CA GLU A 3 -7.20 17.36 -14.68
C GLU A 3 -6.43 17.48 -13.37
N LYS A 4 -7.06 18.06 -12.35
CA LYS A 4 -6.55 17.98 -10.98
C LYS A 4 -6.70 16.52 -10.58
N GLU A 5 -5.66 15.71 -10.76
CA GLU A 5 -5.54 14.43 -10.09
C GLU A 5 -5.48 14.69 -8.58
N THR A 6 -6.66 14.69 -7.96
CA THR A 6 -6.78 14.66 -6.51
C THR A 6 -6.52 13.24 -6.07
N THR A 7 -5.28 12.99 -5.63
CA THR A 7 -4.98 11.80 -4.83
C THR A 7 -5.91 11.78 -3.61
N ILE A 8 -6.54 10.65 -3.36
CA ILE A 8 -7.28 10.32 -2.13
C ILE A 8 -6.36 10.45 -0.93
N ILE A 9 -5.06 10.12 -1.09
CA ILE A 9 -4.07 10.30 -0.04
C ILE A 9 -3.73 11.78 0.11
N LYS A 10 -3.93 12.31 1.32
CA LYS A 10 -3.61 13.71 1.65
C LYS A 10 -2.10 13.92 1.69
N LYS A 11 -1.65 15.03 1.10
CA LYS A 11 -0.24 15.48 1.16
C LYS A 11 0.35 15.50 2.56
N SER A 12 -0.44 15.95 3.55
CA SER A 12 0.01 16.03 4.95
C SER A 12 0.35 14.66 5.53
N ASP A 13 -0.39 13.62 5.14
CA ASP A 13 -0.22 12.27 5.65
C ASP A 13 0.97 11.61 4.97
N MET A 14 1.12 11.80 3.65
CA MET A 14 2.29 11.33 2.91
C MET A 14 3.58 11.99 3.44
N LYS A 15 3.55 13.29 3.72
CA LYS A 15 4.69 13.99 4.30
C LYS A 15 5.10 13.40 5.66
N LYS A 16 4.13 13.05 6.52
CA LYS A 16 4.43 12.41 7.81
C LYS A 16 5.07 11.03 7.62
N ILE A 17 4.54 10.21 6.71
CA ILE A 17 5.11 8.89 6.39
C ILE A 17 6.56 9.03 5.92
N LEU A 18 6.85 9.98 5.01
CA LEU A 18 8.20 10.20 4.50
C LEU A 18 9.16 10.73 5.58
N GLN A 19 8.68 11.54 6.52
CA GLN A 19 9.49 12.12 7.59
C GLN A 19 9.65 11.20 8.81
N ASP A 20 8.88 10.11 8.90
CA ASP A 20 9.06 9.08 9.94
C ASP A 20 10.40 8.35 9.77
N ASN A 21 10.90 8.28 8.53
CA ASN A 21 12.26 7.85 8.26
C ASN A 21 13.26 8.95 8.63
N GLN A 22 13.99 8.76 9.73
CA GLN A 22 14.97 9.72 10.26
C GLN A 22 16.16 9.98 9.32
N GLU A 23 16.39 9.12 8.33
CA GLU A 23 17.46 9.29 7.33
C GLU A 23 17.03 10.20 6.17
N ILE A 24 15.72 10.41 5.99
CA ILE A 24 15.20 11.32 4.97
C ILE A 24 15.43 12.76 5.45
N GLY A 25 16.39 13.42 4.80
CA GLY A 25 16.68 14.83 5.00
C GLY A 25 15.55 15.76 4.51
N ARG A 26 15.90 16.89 3.91
CA ARG A 26 14.89 17.83 3.40
C ARG A 26 14.19 17.27 2.15
N LEU A 27 12.86 17.19 2.22
CA LEU A 27 12.01 16.82 1.09
C LEU A 27 11.91 17.95 0.06
N SER A 28 12.06 17.61 -1.22
CA SER A 28 11.84 18.53 -2.33
C SER A 28 10.36 18.91 -2.45
N LYS A 29 10.08 20.07 -3.03
CA LYS A 29 8.70 20.55 -3.22
C LYS A 29 7.94 19.60 -4.16
N GLY A 30 6.81 19.07 -3.70
CA GLY A 30 5.92 18.23 -4.49
C GLY A 30 6.24 16.73 -4.46
N ILE A 31 7.31 16.31 -3.78
CA ILE A 31 7.62 14.88 -3.61
C ILE A 31 6.53 14.14 -2.84
N ASP A 32 5.89 14.82 -1.89
CA ASP A 32 4.72 14.34 -1.16
C ASP A 32 3.54 14.04 -2.07
N GLN A 33 3.30 14.88 -3.09
CA GLN A 33 2.25 14.64 -4.08
C GLN A 33 2.58 13.47 -4.99
N VAL A 34 3.84 13.39 -5.47
CA VAL A 34 4.28 12.30 -6.34
C VAL A 34 4.19 10.96 -5.60
N MET A 35 4.67 10.91 -4.36
CA MET A 35 4.60 9.70 -3.54
C MET A 35 3.16 9.30 -3.22
N ALA A 36 2.25 10.26 -3.00
CA ALA A 36 0.83 9.98 -2.85
C ALA A 36 0.26 9.28 -4.09
N THR A 37 0.56 9.77 -5.30
CA THR A 37 0.13 9.13 -6.56
C THR A 37 0.76 7.74 -6.73
N VAL A 38 2.05 7.59 -6.41
CA VAL A 38 2.74 6.28 -6.49
C VAL A 38 2.11 5.26 -5.55
N VAL A 39 1.80 5.63 -4.31
CA VAL A 39 1.16 4.73 -3.34
C VAL A 39 -0.26 4.35 -3.78
N GLU A 40 -1.00 5.26 -4.38
CA GLU A 40 -2.31 4.94 -4.96
C GLU A 40 -2.22 3.96 -6.11
N GLN A 41 -1.31 4.20 -7.06
CA GLN A 41 -1.11 3.29 -8.18
C GLN A 41 -0.65 1.91 -7.68
N PHE A 42 0.29 1.89 -6.74
CA PHE A 42 0.74 0.67 -6.09
C PHE A 42 -0.41 -0.10 -5.43
N THR A 43 -1.29 0.60 -4.72
CA THR A 43 -2.44 -0.01 -4.05
C THR A 43 -3.41 -0.61 -5.07
N LYS A 44 -3.68 0.09 -6.18
CA LYS A 44 -4.52 -0.44 -7.28
C LYS A 44 -3.89 -1.67 -7.92
N ASP A 45 -2.61 -1.61 -8.27
CA ASP A 45 -1.87 -2.74 -8.85
C ASP A 45 -1.92 -3.99 -7.94
N LEU A 46 -1.73 -3.80 -6.62
CA LEU A 46 -1.76 -4.89 -5.66
C LEU A 46 -3.17 -5.48 -5.52
N ILE A 47 -4.19 -4.63 -5.50
CA ILE A 47 -5.60 -5.04 -5.49
C ILE A 47 -5.90 -5.87 -6.75
N GLU A 48 -5.58 -5.34 -7.93
CA GLU A 48 -5.83 -6.01 -9.20
C GLU A 48 -5.13 -7.36 -9.30
N ALA A 49 -3.88 -7.44 -8.84
CA ALA A 49 -3.14 -8.71 -8.77
C ALA A 49 -3.76 -9.71 -7.77
N SER A 50 -4.45 -9.22 -6.73
CA SER A 50 -5.09 -10.03 -5.70
C SER A 50 -6.56 -10.39 -6.00
N LEU A 51 -7.14 -9.79 -7.03
CA LEU A 51 -8.49 -10.13 -7.50
C LEU A 51 -8.46 -11.48 -8.22
N ASN A 52 -9.45 -12.33 -7.94
CA ASN A 52 -9.68 -13.58 -8.69
C ASN A 52 -10.43 -13.31 -9.99
N ASP A 53 -10.62 -14.36 -10.81
CA ASP A 53 -11.41 -14.32 -12.04
C ASP A 53 -12.83 -13.77 -11.83
N ASP A 54 -13.41 -13.99 -10.65
CA ASP A 54 -14.72 -13.46 -10.27
C ASP A 54 -14.72 -12.00 -9.80
N LYS A 55 -13.54 -11.35 -9.67
CA LYS A 55 -13.30 -9.93 -9.32
C LYS A 55 -14.14 -9.34 -8.18
N THR A 56 -14.64 -10.17 -7.28
CA THR A 56 -15.71 -9.79 -6.34
C THR A 56 -15.24 -9.67 -4.90
N SER A 57 -14.08 -10.24 -4.56
CA SER A 57 -13.53 -10.12 -3.21
C SER A 57 -12.01 -10.24 -3.18
N ILE A 58 -11.41 -9.41 -2.33
CA ILE A 58 -10.00 -9.54 -1.93
C ILE A 58 -10.00 -10.25 -0.59
N ASP A 59 -9.27 -11.35 -0.52
CA ASP A 59 -8.99 -12.07 0.72
C ASP A 59 -7.54 -11.81 1.13
N MET A 60 -7.28 -11.73 2.43
CA MET A 60 -5.93 -11.63 2.98
C MET A 60 -5.06 -12.82 2.59
N GLU A 61 -5.59 -14.04 2.48
CA GLU A 61 -4.82 -15.19 2.03
C GLU A 61 -4.28 -14.98 0.61
N LYS A 62 -5.11 -14.42 -0.29
CA LYS A 62 -4.71 -14.11 -1.66
C LYS A 62 -3.70 -12.97 -1.72
N LEU A 63 -3.89 -11.94 -0.90
CA LEU A 63 -2.95 -10.83 -0.82
C LEU A 63 -1.57 -11.32 -0.36
N ILE A 64 -1.52 -12.21 0.63
CA ILE A 64 -0.27 -12.85 1.07
C ILE A 64 0.33 -13.71 -0.06
N TYR A 65 -0.49 -14.48 -0.77
CA TYR A 65 -0.03 -15.29 -1.90
C TYR A 65 0.61 -14.42 -3.00
N VAL A 66 -0.06 -13.34 -3.42
CA VAL A 66 0.46 -12.42 -4.44
C VAL A 66 1.77 -11.77 -4.00
N ILE A 67 1.88 -11.39 -2.72
CA ILE A 67 3.12 -10.84 -2.17
C ILE A 67 4.25 -11.88 -2.20
N SER A 68 3.94 -13.15 -1.92
CA SER A 68 4.93 -14.23 -1.84
C SER A 68 5.38 -14.74 -3.21
N GLU A 69 4.52 -14.69 -4.23
CA GLU A 69 4.80 -15.23 -5.57
C GLU A 69 5.40 -14.20 -6.54
N ASN A 70 5.24 -12.90 -6.26
CA ASN A 70 5.66 -11.86 -7.18
C ASN A 70 6.82 -11.03 -6.60
N LYS A 71 7.99 -11.18 -7.23
CA LYS A 71 9.23 -10.46 -6.87
C LYS A 71 9.11 -8.94 -6.79
N LYS A 72 8.11 -8.35 -7.47
CA LYS A 72 7.80 -6.91 -7.38
C LYS A 72 7.43 -6.51 -5.94
N TYR A 73 6.89 -7.43 -5.15
CA TYR A 73 6.37 -7.21 -3.82
C TYR A 73 7.24 -7.78 -2.69
N ASP A 74 8.46 -8.26 -2.97
CA ASP A 74 9.38 -8.85 -1.97
C ASP A 74 9.60 -7.93 -0.77
N PHE A 75 9.59 -6.61 -0.98
CA PHE A 75 9.74 -5.63 0.11
C PHE A 75 8.61 -5.69 1.16
N LEU A 76 7.48 -6.33 0.84
CA LEU A 76 6.35 -6.56 1.75
C LEU A 76 6.41 -7.92 2.47
N GLU A 77 7.35 -8.82 2.16
CA GLU A 77 7.43 -10.14 2.82
C GLU A 77 7.57 -10.02 4.34
N THR A 78 8.35 -9.03 4.79
CA THR A 78 8.54 -8.72 6.22
C THR A 78 7.24 -8.33 6.95
N MET A 79 6.21 -7.93 6.20
CA MET A 79 4.91 -7.54 6.73
C MET A 79 3.90 -8.70 6.77
N ILE A 80 4.18 -9.82 6.10
CA ILE A 80 3.30 -11.01 6.08
C ILE A 80 2.92 -11.50 7.49
N PRO A 81 3.84 -11.61 8.47
CA PRO A 81 3.48 -12.03 9.82
C PRO A 81 2.40 -11.15 10.44
N LYS A 82 2.50 -9.81 10.25
CA LYS A 82 1.51 -8.85 10.74
C LYS A 82 0.16 -9.00 10.03
N PHE A 83 0.15 -9.31 8.73
CA PHE A 83 -1.10 -9.58 8.01
C PHE A 83 -1.80 -10.83 8.54
N LYS A 84 -1.05 -11.88 8.88
CA LYS A 84 -1.60 -13.11 9.48
C LYS A 84 -2.19 -12.87 10.88
N GLU A 85 -1.60 -11.98 11.67
CA GLU A 85 -2.17 -11.58 12.97
C GLU A 85 -3.49 -10.82 12.80
N LEU A 86 -3.59 -9.98 11.78
CA LEU A 86 -4.81 -9.23 11.47
C LEU A 86 -5.93 -10.13 10.90
N SER A 87 -5.58 -11.24 10.25
CA SER A 87 -6.56 -12.20 9.70
C SER A 87 -7.02 -13.24 10.72
N ALA A 88 -6.31 -13.37 11.85
CA ALA A 88 -6.71 -14.27 12.92
C ALA A 88 -8.07 -13.82 13.49
N PRO A 89 -9.03 -14.75 13.69
CA PRO A 89 -10.30 -14.41 14.30
C PRO A 89 -10.01 -13.85 15.69
N LYS A 90 -10.33 -12.57 15.90
CA LYS A 90 -10.27 -11.95 17.23
C LYS A 90 -11.13 -12.80 18.16
N ARG A 91 -10.49 -13.59 19.03
CA ARG A 91 -11.17 -14.18 20.18
C ARG A 91 -11.72 -13.00 20.96
N LYS A 92 -13.04 -12.83 20.92
CA LYS A 92 -13.74 -12.01 21.90
C LYS A 92 -13.55 -12.72 23.24
N GLU A 93 -12.67 -12.22 24.08
CA GLU A 93 -12.79 -12.41 25.53
C GLU A 93 -13.86 -11.46 26.06
#